data_AF-A0A2D6TSM8-F1
#
_entry.id   AF-A0A2D6TSM8-F1
#
_cell.length_a   1.000
_cell.length_b   1.000
_cell.length_c   1.000
_cell.angle_alpha   90.00
_cell.angle_beta   90.00
_cell.angle_gamma   90.00
#
_symmetry.space_group_name_H-M   'P 1'
#
loop_
_entity.id
_entity.type
_entity.pdbx_description
1 polymer ?
#
loop_
_entity_poly.entity_id
_entity_poly.type
_entity_poly.pdbx_seq_one_letter_code
_entity_poly.pdbx_strand_id
1 'polypeptide(L)'
;MAILYKNAKTLCQQLASTITDTHTGLSFFIIPHHDGQRHDALTIEASNFSGHKAEQFMRRIISNTRLKEDNTSFLGSAVAFEQGFLGLYYKSLRISLLTVNIDQYEDLNELKCDLYHHLWLALAKDDEIKKAEHGGQHEHHKYPLKMDKMELTLRNLKADIFSVLMQTFENIPNAPLEMGKLRALQTIKAEATHRPAFYAYPLAMEACQFLLNDLNRFPMSQSGQITLALKLTEDVAATVSAESIESWWEFAEPAATMAWLDYSEAEILSACVNSGLDPLIRANGILLQEILDVPSLSPKDLQYVYNSFGDKDVIRDLHVEKSDESFEEALKQGIKTSSNRPFLDEALIQNERLSQGKALGWTATALQASAKAFDKALKSGRTPEQAARLEYEGVKSHEDWDTLEQLSLDILAARQDGATTTLQSVMEHYEDNEDYRNILQSFEQTLKDPAYAKTLSIDPAPQAPAAAPQGPAPQAPQQELGPKVAAAPAAPGMGGMGGMGGSAPLRATKPLGQNDQAESLPEQKTQEEADS
;
A
#
# COMPACT_ATOMS: atom_id res chain seq x y z
N MET A 1 -3.53 -1.42 20.00
CA MET A 1 -2.86 -1.06 21.29
C MET A 1 -1.42 -0.79 20.90
N ALA A 2 -0.88 0.42 21.05
CA ALA A 2 0.43 0.77 20.48
C ALA A 2 1.52 -0.28 20.83
N ILE A 3 2.25 -0.74 19.80
CA ILE A 3 3.30 -1.75 19.97
C ILE A 3 4.42 -1.15 20.82
N LEU A 4 4.76 -1.82 21.92
CA LEU A 4 5.94 -1.43 22.69
C LEU A 4 7.20 -1.66 21.86
N TYR A 5 8.00 -0.61 21.63
CA TYR A 5 9.26 -0.68 20.87
C TYR A 5 10.17 -1.85 21.29
N LYS A 6 10.22 -2.17 22.60
CA LYS A 6 10.97 -3.31 23.13
C LYS A 6 10.52 -4.66 22.55
N ASN A 7 9.22 -4.84 22.33
CA ASN A 7 8.67 -6.08 21.78
C ASN A 7 9.01 -6.19 20.30
N ALA A 8 8.81 -5.12 19.53
CA ALA A 8 9.20 -5.06 18.11
C ALA A 8 10.69 -5.34 17.93
N LYS A 9 11.55 -4.69 18.73
CA LYS A 9 13.01 -4.92 18.70
C LYS A 9 13.39 -6.36 19.02
N THR A 10 12.75 -6.98 20.00
CA THR A 10 13.03 -8.38 20.37
C THR A 10 12.67 -9.32 19.23
N LEU A 11 11.50 -9.12 18.61
CA LEU A 11 11.06 -9.88 17.43
C LEU A 11 12.06 -9.74 16.27
N CYS A 12 12.43 -8.50 15.94
CA CYS A 12 13.38 -8.19 14.87
C CYS A 12 14.74 -8.89 15.09
N GLN A 13 15.27 -8.84 16.32
CA GLN A 13 16.55 -9.46 16.67
C GLN A 13 16.50 -10.99 16.60
N GLN A 14 15.42 -11.61 17.09
CA GLN A 14 15.23 -13.06 17.02
C GLN A 14 15.18 -13.53 15.58
N LEU A 15 14.38 -12.87 14.74
CA LEU A 15 14.27 -13.23 13.33
C LEU A 15 15.59 -13.03 12.57
N ALA A 16 16.27 -11.90 12.79
CA ALA A 16 17.57 -11.62 12.19
C ALA A 16 18.64 -12.67 12.55
N SER A 17 18.65 -13.13 13.82
CA SER A 17 19.54 -14.21 14.26
C SER A 17 19.21 -15.52 13.56
N THR A 18 17.94 -15.93 13.55
CA THR A 18 17.52 -17.19 12.89
C THR A 18 17.91 -17.22 11.41
N ILE A 19 17.76 -16.10 10.70
CA ILE A 19 18.14 -15.99 9.29
C ILE A 19 19.66 -16.06 9.11
N THR A 20 20.41 -15.32 9.93
CA THR A 20 21.88 -15.33 9.92
C THR A 20 22.43 -16.74 10.18
N ASP A 21 21.83 -17.47 11.11
CA ASP A 21 22.24 -18.84 11.45
C ASP A 21 21.87 -19.86 10.37
N THR A 22 20.78 -19.63 9.64
CA THR A 22 20.28 -20.54 8.59
C THR A 22 20.97 -20.31 7.24
N HIS A 23 21.31 -19.06 6.90
CA HIS A 23 21.86 -18.68 5.60
C HIS A 23 23.38 -18.44 5.70
N THR A 24 24.17 -19.45 5.31
CA THR A 24 25.64 -19.38 5.38
C THR A 24 26.20 -18.17 4.62
N GLY A 25 26.97 -17.34 5.30
CA GLY A 25 27.64 -16.16 4.73
C GLY A 25 26.75 -14.91 4.63
N LEU A 26 25.50 -14.97 5.08
CA LEU A 26 24.60 -13.82 5.17
C LEU A 26 24.58 -13.27 6.61
N SER A 27 24.84 -11.98 6.77
CA SER A 27 24.53 -11.22 7.98
C SER A 27 23.25 -10.42 7.74
N PHE A 28 22.19 -10.75 8.48
CA PHE A 28 20.89 -10.11 8.32
C PHE A 28 20.64 -9.09 9.42
N PHE A 29 20.23 -7.88 9.06
CA PHE A 29 19.92 -6.81 10.00
C PHE A 29 18.49 -6.32 9.81
N ILE A 30 17.75 -6.23 10.91
CA ILE A 30 16.40 -5.65 10.96
C ILE A 30 16.42 -4.51 11.98
N ILE A 31 16.22 -3.29 11.51
CA ILE A 31 16.34 -2.07 12.32
C ILE A 31 14.96 -1.47 12.55
N PRO A 32 14.38 -1.61 13.77
CA PRO A 32 13.18 -0.88 14.13
C PRO A 32 13.47 0.60 14.37
N HIS A 33 12.55 1.47 13.98
CA HIS A 33 12.57 2.91 14.23
C HIS A 33 11.14 3.46 14.33
N HIS A 34 11.04 4.72 14.78
CA HIS A 34 9.82 5.53 14.72
C HIS A 34 9.84 6.46 13.52
N ASP A 35 8.72 7.12 13.26
CA ASP A 35 8.60 8.23 12.31
C ASP A 35 9.67 9.29 12.57
N GLY A 36 10.33 9.76 11.49
CA GLY A 36 11.40 10.74 11.52
C GLY A 36 12.74 10.24 12.09
N GLN A 37 12.83 8.99 12.56
CA GLN A 37 14.03 8.46 13.23
C GLN A 37 14.82 7.45 12.37
N ARG A 38 14.38 7.17 11.15
CA ARG A 38 15.00 6.16 10.28
C ARG A 38 16.49 6.41 10.06
N HIS A 39 16.87 7.65 9.75
CA HIS A 39 18.27 8.00 9.47
C HIS A 39 19.17 7.81 10.69
N ASP A 40 18.70 8.22 11.86
CA ASP A 40 19.44 8.09 13.12
C ASP A 40 19.60 6.61 13.49
N ALA A 41 18.53 5.82 13.37
CA ALA A 41 18.55 4.39 13.61
C ALA A 41 19.54 3.66 12.68
N LEU A 42 19.53 3.99 11.38
CA LEU A 42 20.49 3.46 10.40
C LEU A 42 21.93 3.84 10.72
N THR A 43 22.15 5.08 11.18
CA THR A 43 23.48 5.58 11.53
C THR A 43 24.03 4.87 12.77
N ILE A 44 23.20 4.67 13.79
CA ILE A 44 23.57 3.92 15.00
C ILE A 44 23.88 2.47 14.65
N GLU A 45 23.04 1.80 13.87
CA GLU A 45 23.28 0.40 13.51
C GLU A 45 24.50 0.25 12.59
N ALA A 46 24.94 1.32 11.93
CA ALA A 46 26.11 1.29 11.08
C ALA A 46 27.44 1.01 11.78
N SER A 47 27.50 1.08 13.11
CA SER A 47 28.63 0.53 13.85
C SER A 47 28.63 -1.00 13.91
N ASN A 48 27.46 -1.65 13.82
CA ASN A 48 27.32 -3.08 14.06
C ASN A 48 27.72 -3.95 12.87
N PHE A 49 27.79 -3.37 11.66
CA PHE A 49 28.41 -3.99 10.49
C PHE A 49 29.85 -3.53 10.24
N SER A 50 30.48 -2.86 11.22
CA SER A 50 31.88 -2.46 11.10
C SER A 50 32.82 -3.66 11.04
N GLY A 51 33.71 -3.68 10.03
CA GLY A 51 34.65 -4.77 9.80
C GLY A 51 34.11 -5.90 8.93
N HIS A 52 32.83 -5.86 8.53
CA HIS A 52 32.31 -6.77 7.51
C HIS A 52 32.84 -6.36 6.12
N LYS A 53 33.29 -7.31 5.29
CA LYS A 53 33.91 -6.99 3.99
C LYS A 53 32.98 -6.25 3.01
N ALA A 54 31.67 -6.44 3.16
CA ALA A 54 30.65 -5.75 2.36
C ALA A 54 30.21 -4.38 2.95
N GLU A 55 30.78 -3.92 4.06
CA GLU A 55 30.38 -2.71 4.78
C GLU A 55 30.34 -1.47 3.87
N GLN A 56 31.39 -1.24 3.07
CA GLN A 56 31.48 -0.05 2.22
C GLN A 56 30.31 0.02 1.21
N PHE A 57 29.86 -1.13 0.71
CA PHE A 57 28.73 -1.22 -0.21
C PHE A 57 27.41 -0.98 0.52
N MET A 58 27.26 -1.52 1.74
CA MET A 58 26.07 -1.28 2.56
C MET A 58 25.95 0.21 2.96
N ARG A 59 27.05 0.85 3.35
CA ARG A 59 27.06 2.30 3.61
C ARG A 59 26.61 3.12 2.39
N ARG A 60 26.95 2.69 1.18
CA ARG A 60 26.46 3.33 -0.05
C ARG A 60 24.96 3.19 -0.24
N ILE A 61 24.38 2.02 0.09
CA ILE A 61 22.93 1.80 0.06
C ILE A 61 22.24 2.75 1.04
N ILE A 62 22.73 2.82 2.29
CA ILE A 62 22.17 3.69 3.34
C ILE A 62 22.30 5.17 2.98
N SER A 63 23.43 5.59 2.41
CA SER A 63 23.66 6.99 2.03
C SER A 63 22.85 7.46 0.81
N ASN A 64 22.15 6.56 0.12
CA ASN A 64 21.42 6.92 -1.09
C ASN A 64 20.16 7.72 -0.73
N THR A 65 20.13 8.98 -1.16
CA THR A 65 19.11 10.03 -0.87
C THR A 65 17.69 9.74 -1.35
N ARG A 66 17.41 8.55 -1.91
CA ARG A 66 16.06 8.11 -2.32
C ARG A 66 15.24 7.49 -1.18
N LEU A 67 15.81 7.34 0.01
CA LEU A 67 15.13 6.85 1.21
C LEU A 67 14.38 7.99 1.94
N LYS A 68 13.53 8.72 1.22
CA LYS A 68 12.78 9.86 1.79
C LYS A 68 11.59 9.44 2.65
N GLU A 69 11.06 8.26 2.40
CA GLU A 69 9.91 7.72 3.14
C GLU A 69 10.38 6.99 4.39
N ASP A 70 9.69 7.18 5.50
CA ASP A 70 9.93 6.45 6.74
C ASP A 70 9.21 5.10 6.77
N ASN A 71 8.78 4.56 5.63
CA ASN A 71 8.07 3.29 5.58
C ASN A 71 8.97 2.08 5.88
N THR A 72 8.41 1.05 6.50
CA THR A 72 9.02 -0.29 6.57
C THR A 72 9.40 -0.72 5.17
N SER A 73 10.64 -1.15 5.01
CA SER A 73 11.16 -1.52 3.69
C SER A 73 12.44 -2.33 3.78
N PHE A 74 12.59 -3.22 2.80
CA PHE A 74 13.86 -3.87 2.52
C PHE A 74 14.76 -2.91 1.75
N LEU A 75 15.87 -2.50 2.36
CA LEU A 75 16.79 -1.51 1.79
C LEU A 75 17.71 -2.08 0.72
N GLY A 76 18.01 -3.37 0.80
CA GLY A 76 18.84 -4.07 -0.16
C GLY A 76 19.90 -4.97 0.47
N SER A 77 20.68 -5.59 -0.40
CA SER A 77 21.77 -6.48 -0.05
C SER A 77 23.10 -5.98 -0.62
N ALA A 78 24.15 -6.07 0.18
CA ALA A 78 25.52 -5.78 -0.19
C ALA A 78 26.34 -7.08 -0.20
N VAL A 79 27.18 -7.28 -1.22
CA VAL A 79 28.02 -8.48 -1.36
C VAL A 79 29.49 -8.12 -1.49
N ALA A 80 30.34 -8.89 -0.80
CA ALA A 80 31.77 -8.90 -0.97
C ALA A 80 32.29 -10.33 -1.08
N PHE A 81 33.42 -10.50 -1.74
CA PHE A 81 34.06 -11.79 -1.95
C PHE A 81 35.33 -11.90 -1.13
N GLU A 82 35.53 -13.07 -0.52
CA GLU A 82 36.75 -13.45 0.18
C GLU A 82 37.39 -14.65 -0.52
N GLN A 83 38.69 -14.56 -0.82
CA GLN A 83 39.43 -15.72 -1.33
C GLN A 83 39.56 -16.77 -0.22
N GLY A 84 39.12 -17.98 -0.53
CA GLY A 84 39.29 -19.17 0.30
C GLY A 84 40.70 -19.75 0.21
N PHE A 85 40.89 -20.95 0.75
CA PHE A 85 42.19 -21.60 0.89
C PHE A 85 43.02 -21.57 -0.41
N LEU A 86 44.17 -20.88 -0.36
CA LEU A 86 45.12 -20.70 -1.47
C LEU A 86 44.51 -20.13 -2.77
N GLY A 87 43.38 -19.42 -2.69
CA GLY A 87 42.69 -18.84 -3.86
C GLY A 87 41.93 -19.86 -4.71
N LEU A 88 41.71 -21.09 -4.22
CA LEU A 88 41.02 -22.16 -4.94
C LEU A 88 39.50 -21.96 -5.04
N TYR A 89 38.91 -21.12 -4.19
CA TYR A 89 37.50 -20.76 -4.24
C TYR A 89 37.28 -19.34 -3.69
N TYR A 90 36.12 -18.76 -3.98
CA TYR A 90 35.67 -17.52 -3.36
C TYR A 90 34.49 -17.83 -2.43
N LYS A 91 34.52 -17.25 -1.23
CA LYS A 91 33.39 -17.22 -0.30
C LYS A 91 32.70 -15.87 -0.42
N SER A 92 31.40 -15.87 -0.64
CA SER A 92 30.58 -14.67 -0.59
C SER A 92 30.21 -14.33 0.85
N LEU A 93 30.41 -13.07 1.20
CA LEU A 93 30.00 -12.46 2.46
C LEU A 93 28.99 -11.38 2.14
N ARG A 94 27.77 -11.54 2.64
CA ARG A 94 26.60 -10.72 2.28
C ARG A 94 26.03 -10.03 3.51
N ILE A 95 25.60 -8.79 3.36
CA ILE A 95 24.79 -8.07 4.35
C ILE A 95 23.44 -7.78 3.69
N SER A 96 22.34 -8.12 4.35
CA SER A 96 21.00 -7.67 3.97
C SER A 96 20.42 -6.80 5.07
N LEU A 97 19.71 -5.74 4.67
CA LEU A 97 19.22 -4.73 5.59
C LEU A 97 17.74 -4.42 5.36
N LEU A 98 16.98 -4.47 6.44
CA LEU A 98 15.55 -4.14 6.50
C LEU A 98 15.33 -3.09 7.58
N THR A 99 14.53 -2.07 7.30
CA THR A 99 14.07 -1.09 8.29
C THR A 99 12.59 -1.31 8.58
N VAL A 100 12.20 -1.19 9.85
CA VAL A 100 10.82 -1.37 10.32
C VAL A 100 10.38 -0.08 11.00
N ASN A 101 9.37 0.57 10.47
CA ASN A 101 8.71 1.67 11.15
C ASN A 101 7.59 1.13 12.04
N ILE A 102 7.79 1.21 13.35
CA ILE A 102 6.84 0.61 14.29
C ILE A 102 5.55 1.42 14.46
N ASP A 103 5.53 2.68 14.00
CA ASP A 103 4.36 3.55 14.07
C ASP A 103 3.33 3.22 12.96
N GLN A 104 3.70 2.38 11.98
CA GLN A 104 2.81 1.93 10.90
C GLN A 104 1.83 0.82 11.30
N TYR A 105 1.95 0.26 12.50
CA TYR A 105 1.22 -0.96 12.88
C TYR A 105 0.45 -0.76 14.18
N GLU A 106 -0.80 -1.21 14.21
CA GLU A 106 -1.65 -1.14 15.39
C GLU A 106 -1.38 -2.28 16.37
N ASP A 107 -0.87 -3.40 15.86
CA ASP A 107 -0.53 -4.59 16.64
C ASP A 107 0.64 -5.42 16.08
N LEU A 108 1.10 -6.38 16.90
CA LEU A 108 2.28 -7.20 16.60
C LEU A 108 2.08 -8.16 15.43
N ASN A 109 0.84 -8.58 15.14
CA ASN A 109 0.56 -9.48 14.03
C ASN A 109 0.64 -8.76 12.69
N GLU A 110 0.14 -7.52 12.61
CA GLU A 110 0.32 -6.65 11.44
C GLU A 110 1.82 -6.42 11.16
N LEU A 111 2.59 -6.10 12.21
CA LEU A 111 4.03 -5.96 12.10
C LEU A 111 4.68 -7.27 11.58
N LYS A 112 4.31 -8.43 12.13
CA LYS A 112 4.86 -9.72 11.68
C LYS A 112 4.51 -10.01 10.22
N CYS A 113 3.28 -9.73 9.82
CA CYS A 113 2.80 -9.90 8.46
C CYS A 113 3.69 -9.15 7.46
N ASP A 114 3.93 -7.87 7.72
CA ASP A 114 4.74 -7.04 6.82
C ASP A 114 6.24 -7.34 6.92
N LEU A 115 6.73 -7.69 8.11
CA LEU A 115 8.09 -8.18 8.33
C LEU A 115 8.37 -9.45 7.52
N TYR A 116 7.43 -10.40 7.46
CA TYR A 116 7.59 -11.62 6.67
C TYR A 116 7.52 -11.38 5.17
N HIS A 117 6.68 -10.44 4.71
CA HIS A 117 6.68 -9.99 3.32
C HIS A 117 8.07 -9.48 2.91
N HIS A 118 8.62 -8.55 3.69
CA HIS A 118 9.93 -7.96 3.41
C HIS A 118 11.09 -8.95 3.62
N LEU A 119 10.95 -9.89 4.55
CA LEU A 119 11.91 -10.97 4.71
C LEU A 119 11.99 -11.82 3.43
N TRP A 120 10.84 -12.19 2.84
CA TRP A 120 10.84 -12.95 1.59
C TRP A 120 11.59 -12.20 0.48
N LEU A 121 11.32 -10.90 0.31
CA LEU A 121 12.00 -10.07 -0.68
C LEU A 121 13.53 -10.11 -0.49
N ALA A 122 13.98 -10.05 0.76
CA ALA A 122 15.40 -10.10 1.10
C ALA A 122 16.03 -11.48 0.86
N LEU A 123 15.31 -12.57 1.15
CA LEU A 123 15.78 -13.94 0.91
C LEU A 123 15.79 -14.30 -0.58
N ALA A 124 14.76 -13.91 -1.33
CA ALA A 124 14.73 -14.04 -2.78
C ALA A 124 15.92 -13.31 -3.40
N LYS A 125 16.28 -12.14 -2.85
CA LYS A 125 17.45 -11.39 -3.31
C LYS A 125 18.78 -12.09 -2.99
N ASP A 126 18.90 -12.66 -1.79
CA ASP A 126 20.07 -13.46 -1.39
C ASP A 126 20.28 -14.65 -2.34
N ASP A 127 19.20 -15.33 -2.73
CA ASP A 127 19.26 -16.48 -3.65
C ASP A 127 19.59 -16.08 -5.10
N GLU A 128 19.12 -14.93 -5.57
CA GLU A 128 19.57 -14.37 -6.87
C GLU A 128 21.08 -14.12 -6.87
N ILE A 129 21.60 -13.50 -5.80
CA ILE A 129 23.03 -13.22 -5.66
C ILE A 129 23.81 -14.53 -5.70
N LYS A 130 23.40 -15.54 -4.92
CA LYS A 130 24.02 -16.88 -4.96
C LYS A 130 24.00 -17.48 -6.37
N LYS A 131 22.87 -17.42 -7.09
CA LYS A 131 22.79 -17.97 -8.46
C LYS A 131 23.75 -17.26 -9.42
N ALA A 132 23.86 -15.93 -9.34
CA ALA A 132 24.80 -15.15 -10.15
C ALA A 132 26.28 -15.52 -9.86
N GLU A 133 26.60 -15.79 -8.59
CA GLU A 133 27.94 -16.26 -8.18
C GLU A 133 28.31 -17.59 -8.84
N HIS A 134 27.38 -18.56 -8.89
CA HIS A 134 27.59 -19.85 -9.54
C HIS A 134 27.75 -19.72 -11.07
N GLY A 135 27.20 -18.66 -11.66
CA GLY A 135 27.36 -18.32 -13.08
C GLY A 135 28.68 -17.62 -13.43
N GLY A 136 29.57 -17.37 -12.46
CA GLY A 136 30.85 -16.70 -12.67
C GLY A 136 30.77 -15.17 -12.82
N GLN A 137 29.61 -14.57 -12.55
CA GLN A 137 29.46 -13.12 -12.50
C GLN A 137 29.84 -12.61 -11.10
N HIS A 138 31.07 -12.13 -10.96
CA HIS A 138 31.59 -11.56 -9.70
C HIS A 138 31.71 -10.04 -9.78
N GLU A 139 30.60 -9.36 -10.02
CA GLU A 139 30.56 -7.89 -10.00
C GLU A 139 29.85 -7.37 -8.74
N HIS A 140 30.42 -6.32 -8.14
CA HIS A 140 29.80 -5.58 -7.04
C HIS A 140 28.63 -4.75 -7.56
N HIS A 141 27.46 -5.36 -7.68
CA HIS A 141 26.27 -4.67 -8.18
C HIS A 141 25.57 -3.87 -7.07
N LYS A 142 25.13 -2.66 -7.42
CA LYS A 142 24.04 -1.99 -6.71
C LYS A 142 22.73 -2.51 -7.32
N TYR A 143 21.92 -3.21 -6.56
CA TYR A 143 20.56 -3.57 -6.95
C TYR A 143 19.63 -2.53 -6.31
N PRO A 144 18.85 -1.80 -7.11
CA PRO A 144 17.68 -2.39 -7.72
C PRO A 144 17.88 -2.71 -9.22
N LEU A 145 17.55 -3.94 -9.62
CA LEU A 145 17.27 -4.20 -11.03
C LEU A 145 16.01 -3.40 -11.40
N LYS A 146 16.00 -2.80 -12.58
CA LYS A 146 14.76 -2.27 -13.15
C LYS A 146 13.90 -3.49 -13.49
N MET A 147 13.01 -3.86 -12.58
CA MET A 147 12.05 -4.93 -12.76
C MET A 147 10.92 -4.44 -13.66
N ASP A 148 10.42 -5.30 -14.53
CA ASP A 148 9.18 -5.01 -15.24
C ASP A 148 7.97 -5.18 -14.30
N LYS A 149 6.79 -4.78 -14.81
CA LYS A 149 5.53 -4.81 -14.05
C LYS A 149 5.15 -6.24 -13.64
N MET A 150 5.39 -7.24 -14.48
CA MET A 150 5.12 -8.66 -14.20
C MET A 150 6.01 -9.20 -13.07
N GLU A 151 7.32 -8.98 -13.19
CA GLU A 151 8.29 -9.43 -12.20
C GLU A 151 8.00 -8.81 -10.82
N LEU A 152 7.68 -7.51 -10.78
CA LEU A 152 7.34 -6.84 -9.54
C LEU A 152 6.06 -7.42 -8.90
N THR A 153 4.99 -7.63 -9.68
CA THR A 153 3.76 -8.25 -9.17
C THR A 153 4.00 -9.67 -8.66
N LEU A 154 4.75 -10.50 -9.41
CA LEU A 154 5.06 -11.87 -9.00
C LEU A 154 5.89 -11.91 -7.71
N ARG A 155 6.84 -11.00 -7.53
CA ARG A 155 7.63 -10.92 -6.29
C ARG A 155 6.76 -10.54 -5.09
N ASN A 156 5.91 -9.54 -5.24
CA ASN A 156 5.00 -9.14 -4.17
C ASN A 156 3.97 -10.23 -3.84
N LEU A 157 3.43 -10.91 -4.86
CA LEU A 157 2.55 -12.07 -4.70
C LEU A 157 3.24 -13.16 -3.87
N LYS A 158 4.46 -13.54 -4.23
CA LYS A 158 5.25 -14.54 -3.49
C LYS A 158 5.57 -14.08 -2.07
N ALA A 159 5.89 -12.80 -1.88
CA ALA A 159 6.13 -12.24 -0.55
C ALA A 159 4.88 -12.31 0.34
N ASP A 160 3.70 -12.02 -0.19
CA ASP A 160 2.43 -12.14 0.53
C ASP A 160 2.10 -13.60 0.86
N ILE A 161 2.27 -14.52 -0.10
CA ILE A 161 2.11 -15.96 0.12
C ILE A 161 3.04 -16.45 1.23
N PHE A 162 4.33 -16.10 1.17
CA PHE A 162 5.30 -16.47 2.18
C PHE A 162 4.90 -15.94 3.56
N SER A 163 4.47 -14.68 3.63
CA SER A 163 3.99 -14.08 4.87
C SER A 163 2.83 -14.86 5.48
N VAL A 164 1.83 -15.21 4.67
CA VAL A 164 0.67 -16.00 5.12
C VAL A 164 1.09 -17.39 5.62
N LEU A 165 2.00 -18.06 4.93
CA LEU A 165 2.53 -19.36 5.35
C LEU A 165 3.26 -19.26 6.70
N MET A 166 4.11 -18.24 6.88
CA MET A 166 4.82 -17.99 8.13
C MET A 166 3.87 -17.69 9.29
N GLN A 167 2.86 -16.83 9.06
CA GLN A 167 1.83 -16.54 10.06
C GLN A 167 1.03 -17.79 10.45
N THR A 168 0.79 -18.69 9.49
CA THR A 168 0.10 -19.96 9.77
C THR A 168 0.94 -20.89 10.64
N PHE A 169 2.26 -20.97 10.39
CA PHE A 169 3.17 -21.72 11.27
C PHE A 169 3.21 -21.18 12.71
N GLU A 170 2.88 -19.90 12.89
CA GLU A 170 2.70 -19.28 14.22
C GLU A 170 1.30 -19.48 14.82
N ASN A 171 0.42 -20.21 14.14
CA ASN A 171 -0.98 -20.43 14.51
C ASN A 171 -1.80 -19.12 14.56
N ILE A 172 -1.47 -18.14 13.73
CA ILE A 172 -2.31 -16.95 13.55
C ILE A 172 -3.55 -17.38 12.74
N PRO A 173 -4.76 -17.27 13.30
CA PRO A 173 -5.97 -17.73 12.64
C PRO A 173 -6.29 -16.89 11.41
N ASN A 174 -6.88 -17.51 10.38
CA ASN A 174 -7.38 -16.85 9.19
C ASN A 174 -6.36 -15.99 8.42
N ALA A 175 -5.05 -16.27 8.56
CA ALA A 175 -4.00 -15.50 7.89
C ALA A 175 -4.22 -15.29 6.37
N PRO A 176 -4.68 -16.29 5.58
CA PRO A 176 -4.99 -16.04 4.17
C PRO A 176 -6.10 -15.03 3.97
N LEU A 177 -7.20 -15.15 4.72
CA LEU A 177 -8.34 -14.25 4.58
C LEU A 177 -7.97 -12.83 5.00
N GLU A 178 -7.22 -12.66 6.09
CA GLU A 178 -6.81 -11.33 6.56
C GLU A 178 -5.83 -10.65 5.58
N MET A 179 -4.89 -11.40 4.99
CA MET A 179 -4.05 -10.87 3.90
C MET A 179 -4.89 -10.54 2.65
N GLY A 180 -5.85 -11.40 2.30
CA GLY A 180 -6.79 -11.18 1.21
C GLY A 180 -7.58 -9.89 1.39
N LYS A 181 -8.15 -9.68 2.57
CA LYS A 181 -8.87 -8.46 2.95
C LYS A 181 -7.99 -7.23 2.91
N LEU A 182 -6.76 -7.32 3.44
CA LEU A 182 -5.81 -6.21 3.39
C LEU A 182 -5.58 -5.77 1.94
N ARG A 183 -5.14 -6.68 1.06
CA ARG A 183 -4.86 -6.33 -0.35
C ARG A 183 -6.12 -5.92 -1.13
N ALA A 184 -7.26 -6.53 -0.83
CA ALA A 184 -8.55 -6.14 -1.41
C ALA A 184 -8.92 -4.69 -1.01
N LEU A 185 -8.83 -4.34 0.28
CA LEU A 185 -9.10 -2.99 0.76
C LEU A 185 -8.14 -1.96 0.18
N GLN A 186 -6.84 -2.27 0.11
CA GLN A 186 -5.83 -1.40 -0.50
C GLN A 186 -6.06 -1.17 -2.00
N THR A 187 -6.83 -2.05 -2.67
CA THR A 187 -7.20 -1.90 -4.08
C THR A 187 -8.38 -0.95 -4.27
N ILE A 188 -9.29 -0.87 -3.29
CA ILE A 188 -10.53 -0.09 -3.39
C ILE A 188 -10.60 1.11 -2.43
N LYS A 189 -9.47 1.45 -1.79
CA LYS A 189 -9.31 2.66 -0.97
C LYS A 189 -8.19 3.53 -1.52
N ALA A 190 -8.37 4.84 -1.39
CA ALA A 190 -7.35 5.81 -1.74
C ALA A 190 -6.20 5.75 -0.71
N GLU A 191 -5.11 5.10 -1.08
CA GLU A 191 -3.90 5.01 -0.27
C GLU A 191 -2.71 5.61 -1.04
N ALA A 192 -2.15 6.71 -0.51
CA ALA A 192 -0.99 7.36 -1.12
C ALA A 192 0.21 6.42 -1.09
N THR A 193 1.06 6.49 -2.12
CA THR A 193 2.29 5.69 -2.29
C THR A 193 2.10 4.18 -2.41
N HIS A 194 0.87 3.66 -2.25
CA HIS A 194 0.52 2.28 -2.51
C HIS A 194 0.09 2.08 -3.98
N ARG A 195 0.48 0.96 -4.57
CA ARG A 195 0.19 0.62 -5.96
C ARG A 195 -0.47 -0.76 -6.05
N PRO A 196 -1.81 -0.85 -5.95
CA PRO A 196 -2.52 -2.11 -5.75
C PRO A 196 -2.36 -3.11 -6.91
N ALA A 197 -2.13 -2.62 -8.14
CA ALA A 197 -1.83 -3.46 -9.30
C ALA A 197 -0.62 -4.40 -9.07
N PHE A 198 0.31 -4.04 -8.17
CA PHE A 198 1.46 -4.88 -7.85
C PHE A 198 1.22 -5.87 -6.71
N TYR A 199 0.01 -5.96 -6.14
CA TYR A 199 -0.29 -6.82 -4.99
C TYR A 199 -1.48 -7.75 -5.27
N ALA A 200 -1.23 -8.76 -6.11
CA ALA A 200 -2.26 -9.68 -6.60
C ALA A 200 -2.54 -10.88 -5.68
N TYR A 201 -2.25 -10.78 -4.37
CA TYR A 201 -2.46 -11.88 -3.42
C TYR A 201 -3.88 -12.48 -3.42
N PRO A 202 -4.97 -11.71 -3.60
CA PRO A 202 -6.33 -12.27 -3.65
C PRO A 202 -6.47 -13.46 -4.62
N LEU A 203 -5.75 -13.43 -5.75
CA LEU A 203 -5.75 -14.52 -6.74
C LEU A 203 -5.21 -15.86 -6.20
N ALA A 204 -4.32 -15.83 -5.20
CA ALA A 204 -3.69 -17.00 -4.61
C ALA A 204 -4.30 -17.39 -3.24
N MET A 205 -5.30 -16.64 -2.76
CA MET A 205 -5.84 -16.80 -1.42
C MET A 205 -6.42 -18.20 -1.19
N GLU A 206 -7.22 -18.70 -2.13
CA GLU A 206 -7.83 -20.04 -2.04
C GLU A 206 -6.77 -21.16 -2.07
N ALA A 207 -5.78 -21.03 -2.96
CA ALA A 207 -4.66 -21.98 -3.06
C ALA A 207 -3.86 -22.02 -1.75
N CYS A 208 -3.61 -20.86 -1.12
CA CYS A 208 -3.03 -20.80 0.22
C CYS A 208 -3.93 -21.52 1.22
N GLN A 209 -5.21 -21.16 1.29
CA GLN A 209 -6.16 -21.72 2.26
C GLN A 209 -6.28 -23.25 2.17
N PHE A 210 -6.28 -23.79 0.95
CA PHE A 210 -6.26 -25.23 0.70
C PHE A 210 -5.01 -25.88 1.27
N LEU A 211 -3.84 -25.30 0.98
CA LEU A 211 -2.55 -25.84 1.40
C LEU A 211 -2.35 -25.80 2.93
N LEU A 212 -2.91 -24.80 3.61
CA LEU A 212 -2.82 -24.68 5.07
C LEU A 212 -3.55 -25.78 5.82
N ASN A 213 -4.65 -26.32 5.28
CA ASN A 213 -5.40 -27.41 5.91
C ASN A 213 -4.55 -28.68 6.11
N ASP A 214 -3.45 -28.80 5.37
CA ASP A 214 -2.51 -29.93 5.44
C ASP A 214 -1.24 -29.63 6.26
N LEU A 215 -0.88 -28.36 6.46
CA LEU A 215 0.39 -27.96 7.10
C LEU A 215 0.41 -28.06 8.63
N ASN A 216 -0.74 -28.01 9.31
CA ASN A 216 -0.83 -27.95 10.77
C ASN A 216 -0.52 -29.27 11.50
N ARG A 217 0.16 -30.22 10.86
CA ARG A 217 0.25 -31.61 11.35
C ARG A 217 1.56 -31.97 12.06
N PHE A 218 2.60 -31.13 12.02
CA PHE A 218 3.89 -31.46 12.61
C PHE A 218 4.63 -30.27 13.25
N PRO A 219 5.16 -30.41 14.49
CA PRO A 219 6.01 -29.38 15.07
C PRO A 219 7.33 -29.29 14.30
N MET A 220 7.69 -28.09 13.86
CA MET A 220 8.89 -27.80 13.07
C MET A 220 9.68 -26.66 13.74
N SER A 221 11.01 -26.67 13.59
CA SER A 221 11.84 -25.53 14.02
C SER A 221 11.59 -24.32 13.11
N GLN A 222 11.85 -23.11 13.61
CA GLN A 222 11.66 -21.88 12.83
C GLN A 222 12.44 -21.88 11.50
N SER A 223 13.68 -22.39 11.51
CA SER A 223 14.49 -22.56 10.29
C SER A 223 13.85 -23.54 9.28
N GLY A 224 13.27 -24.65 9.78
CA GLY A 224 12.53 -25.59 8.95
C GLY A 224 11.26 -24.96 8.36
N GLN A 225 10.53 -24.17 9.16
CA GLN A 225 9.34 -23.44 8.72
C GLN A 225 9.66 -22.48 7.59
N ILE A 226 10.73 -21.68 7.72
CA ILE A 226 11.19 -20.76 6.68
C ILE A 226 11.54 -21.52 5.40
N THR A 227 12.30 -22.62 5.51
CA THR A 227 12.71 -23.43 4.35
C THR A 227 11.50 -24.02 3.62
N LEU A 228 10.54 -24.54 4.38
CA LEU A 228 9.30 -25.09 3.82
C LEU A 228 8.43 -24.00 3.20
N ALA A 229 8.27 -22.85 3.87
CA ALA A 229 7.52 -21.70 3.36
C ALA A 229 8.09 -21.20 2.03
N LEU A 230 9.41 -21.07 1.92
CA LEU A 230 10.07 -20.66 0.66
C LEU A 230 9.72 -21.61 -0.49
N LYS A 231 9.73 -22.92 -0.25
CA LYS A 231 9.37 -23.91 -1.27
C LYS A 231 7.89 -23.81 -1.66
N LEU A 232 7.00 -23.82 -0.68
CA LEU A 232 5.55 -23.80 -0.94
C LEU A 232 5.09 -22.49 -1.57
N THR A 233 5.80 -21.39 -1.30
CA THR A 233 5.55 -20.10 -1.95
C THR A 233 5.67 -20.21 -3.47
N GLU A 234 6.67 -20.94 -3.97
CA GLU A 234 6.84 -21.19 -5.41
C GLU A 234 5.71 -22.06 -5.95
N ASP A 235 5.33 -23.12 -5.23
CA ASP A 235 4.27 -24.04 -5.64
C ASP A 235 2.91 -23.32 -5.73
N VAL A 236 2.57 -22.47 -4.75
CA VAL A 236 1.34 -21.69 -4.74
C VAL A 236 1.37 -20.59 -5.80
N ALA A 237 2.47 -19.84 -5.92
CA ALA A 237 2.56 -18.78 -6.91
C ALA A 237 2.42 -19.32 -8.35
N ALA A 238 2.87 -20.55 -8.62
CA ALA A 238 2.71 -21.21 -9.91
C ALA A 238 1.24 -21.52 -10.28
N THR A 239 0.30 -21.45 -9.32
CA THR A 239 -1.14 -21.61 -9.60
C THR A 239 -1.77 -20.36 -10.20
N VAL A 240 -1.11 -19.20 -10.07
CA VAL A 240 -1.58 -17.94 -10.64
C VAL A 240 -0.92 -17.75 -12.00
N SER A 241 -1.73 -17.71 -13.07
CA SER A 241 -1.23 -17.53 -14.43
C SER A 241 -0.85 -16.07 -14.72
N ALA A 242 -0.03 -15.85 -15.74
CA ALA A 242 0.28 -14.51 -16.23
C ALA A 242 -0.98 -13.74 -16.68
N GLU A 243 -1.92 -14.43 -17.34
CA GLU A 243 -3.21 -13.87 -17.78
C GLU A 243 -4.07 -13.43 -16.57
N SER A 244 -4.06 -14.20 -15.47
CA SER A 244 -4.72 -13.80 -14.23
C SER A 244 -4.08 -12.54 -13.63
N ILE A 245 -2.76 -12.39 -13.71
CA ILE A 245 -2.07 -11.17 -13.26
C ILE A 245 -2.39 -9.98 -14.16
N GLU A 246 -2.44 -10.17 -15.48
CA GLU A 246 -2.81 -9.10 -16.43
C GLU A 246 -4.25 -8.62 -16.18
N SER A 247 -5.21 -9.54 -16.05
CA SER A 247 -6.59 -9.19 -15.68
C SER A 247 -6.70 -8.55 -14.29
N TRP A 248 -5.80 -8.87 -13.34
CA TRP A 248 -5.70 -8.16 -12.07
C TRP A 248 -5.28 -6.71 -12.24
N TRP A 249 -4.35 -6.41 -13.15
CA TRP A 249 -3.97 -5.02 -13.44
C TRP A 249 -5.12 -4.24 -14.04
N GLU A 250 -5.81 -4.83 -15.01
CA GLU A 250 -6.98 -4.22 -15.66
C GLU A 250 -8.17 -4.07 -14.72
N PHE A 251 -8.18 -4.81 -13.60
CA PHE A 251 -9.12 -4.61 -12.51
C PHE A 251 -8.66 -3.53 -11.51
N ALA A 252 -7.43 -3.65 -11.01
CA ALA A 252 -6.93 -2.87 -9.88
C ALA A 252 -6.69 -1.40 -10.23
N GLU A 253 -6.27 -1.08 -11.46
CA GLU A 253 -6.03 0.31 -11.87
C GLU A 253 -7.33 1.13 -11.98
N PRO A 254 -8.39 0.65 -12.66
CA PRO A 254 -9.69 1.31 -12.64
C PRO A 254 -10.32 1.37 -11.24
N ALA A 255 -10.19 0.30 -10.44
CA ALA A 255 -10.68 0.27 -9.06
C ALA A 255 -10.03 1.37 -8.21
N ALA A 256 -8.71 1.48 -8.27
CA ALA A 256 -7.96 2.51 -7.56
C ALA A 256 -8.36 3.91 -8.05
N THR A 257 -8.55 4.10 -9.35
CA THR A 257 -9.01 5.39 -9.91
C THR A 257 -10.34 5.80 -9.29
N MET A 258 -11.32 4.90 -9.24
CA MET A 258 -12.61 5.19 -8.60
C MET A 258 -12.48 5.45 -7.09
N ALA A 259 -11.59 4.73 -6.39
CA ALA A 259 -11.33 4.97 -4.98
C ALA A 259 -10.77 6.38 -4.72
N TRP A 260 -9.86 6.86 -5.57
CA TRP A 260 -9.30 8.21 -5.51
C TRP A 260 -10.30 9.33 -5.88
N LEU A 261 -11.37 8.96 -6.58
CA LEU A 261 -12.53 9.81 -6.85
C LEU A 261 -13.59 9.77 -5.73
N ASP A 262 -13.28 9.12 -4.61
CA ASP A 262 -14.11 8.97 -3.41
C ASP A 262 -15.40 8.15 -3.63
N TYR A 263 -15.40 7.23 -4.59
CA TYR A 263 -16.48 6.24 -4.71
C TYR A 263 -16.38 5.20 -3.59
N SER A 264 -17.53 4.71 -3.14
CA SER A 264 -17.61 3.69 -2.10
C SER A 264 -17.19 2.31 -2.61
N GLU A 265 -16.78 1.45 -1.68
CA GLU A 265 -16.41 0.04 -1.95
C GLU A 265 -17.49 -0.70 -2.76
N ALA A 266 -18.76 -0.47 -2.42
CA ALA A 266 -19.90 -1.07 -3.11
C ALA A 266 -20.08 -0.53 -4.54
N GLU A 267 -19.88 0.77 -4.76
CA GLU A 267 -19.93 1.38 -6.10
C GLU A 267 -18.80 0.86 -6.99
N ILE A 268 -17.57 0.80 -6.48
CA ILE A 268 -16.39 0.34 -7.22
C ILE A 268 -16.57 -1.11 -7.70
N LEU A 269 -16.88 -2.01 -6.77
CA LEU A 269 -17.00 -3.43 -7.09
C LEU A 269 -18.23 -3.70 -7.95
N SER A 270 -19.36 -3.04 -7.68
CA SER A 270 -20.57 -3.22 -8.49
C SER A 270 -20.42 -2.61 -9.89
N ALA A 271 -19.68 -1.52 -10.04
CA ALA A 271 -19.35 -0.96 -11.36
C ALA A 271 -18.58 -2.00 -12.19
N CYS A 272 -17.50 -2.57 -11.65
CA CYS A 272 -16.75 -3.65 -12.29
C CYS A 272 -17.65 -4.83 -12.70
N VAL A 273 -18.47 -5.35 -11.77
CA VAL A 273 -19.31 -6.55 -12.00
C VAL A 273 -20.39 -6.30 -13.07
N ASN A 274 -21.01 -5.12 -13.07
CA ASN A 274 -22.11 -4.82 -13.97
C ASN A 274 -21.68 -4.30 -15.35
N SER A 275 -20.50 -3.68 -15.48
CA SER A 275 -20.04 -3.10 -16.75
C SER A 275 -18.83 -3.78 -17.37
N GLY A 276 -18.09 -4.60 -16.62
CA GLY A 276 -16.90 -5.26 -17.12
C GLY A 276 -17.22 -6.14 -18.32
N LEU A 277 -16.74 -5.74 -19.50
CA LEU A 277 -16.95 -6.51 -20.72
C LEU A 277 -16.15 -7.82 -20.68
N ASP A 278 -15.00 -7.81 -20.00
CA ASP A 278 -14.16 -8.97 -19.79
C ASP A 278 -14.66 -9.84 -18.60
N PRO A 279 -14.96 -11.14 -18.80
CA PRO A 279 -15.29 -12.05 -17.72
C PRO A 279 -14.23 -12.19 -16.62
N LEU A 280 -12.94 -12.11 -16.94
CA LEU A 280 -11.84 -12.25 -15.98
C LEU A 280 -11.75 -11.04 -15.05
N ILE A 281 -11.90 -9.83 -15.60
CA ILE A 281 -11.96 -8.59 -14.79
C ILE A 281 -13.17 -8.65 -13.85
N ARG A 282 -14.34 -9.08 -14.35
CA ARG A 282 -15.54 -9.27 -13.51
C ARG A 282 -15.32 -10.29 -12.39
N ALA A 283 -14.60 -11.38 -12.67
CA ALA A 283 -14.29 -12.38 -11.66
C ALA A 283 -13.45 -11.78 -10.51
N ASN A 284 -12.52 -10.86 -10.80
CA ASN A 284 -11.77 -10.13 -9.77
C ASN A 284 -12.69 -9.25 -8.91
N GLY A 285 -13.67 -8.58 -9.53
CA GLY A 285 -14.69 -7.82 -8.81
C GLY A 285 -15.52 -8.68 -7.85
N ILE A 286 -15.99 -9.84 -8.33
CA ILE A 286 -16.75 -10.81 -7.51
C ILE A 286 -15.88 -11.35 -6.36
N LEU A 287 -14.64 -11.74 -6.65
CA LEU A 287 -13.68 -12.21 -5.66
C LEU A 287 -13.52 -11.21 -4.51
N LEU A 288 -13.37 -9.91 -4.83
CA LEU A 288 -13.22 -8.89 -3.80
C LEU A 288 -14.54 -8.62 -3.04
N GLN A 289 -15.70 -8.72 -3.69
CA GLN A 289 -16.99 -8.65 -2.98
C GLN A 289 -17.12 -9.76 -1.94
N GLU A 290 -16.70 -10.98 -2.29
CA GLU A 290 -16.74 -12.13 -1.39
C GLU A 290 -15.74 -12.00 -0.24
N ILE A 291 -14.49 -11.57 -0.52
CA ILE A 291 -13.44 -11.37 0.49
C ILE A 291 -13.85 -10.31 1.52
N LEU A 292 -14.46 -9.22 1.06
CA LEU A 292 -14.77 -8.05 1.88
C LEU A 292 -16.21 -8.04 2.42
N ASP A 293 -17.04 -8.99 2.01
CA ASP A 293 -18.49 -9.03 2.33
C ASP A 293 -19.21 -7.73 1.92
N VAL A 294 -18.87 -7.20 0.74
CA VAL A 294 -19.43 -5.95 0.21
C VAL A 294 -20.67 -6.26 -0.62
N PRO A 295 -21.83 -5.63 -0.35
CA PRO A 295 -23.05 -5.89 -1.10
C PRO A 295 -22.97 -5.36 -2.54
N SER A 296 -23.60 -6.09 -3.46
CA SER A 296 -23.81 -5.64 -4.83
C SER A 296 -24.90 -4.58 -4.92
N LEU A 297 -24.62 -3.50 -5.66
CA LEU A 297 -25.58 -2.48 -6.04
C LEU A 297 -26.25 -2.82 -7.38
N SER A 298 -27.48 -2.35 -7.56
CA SER A 298 -28.19 -2.54 -8.82
C SER A 298 -27.67 -1.58 -9.90
N PRO A 299 -27.81 -1.91 -11.20
CA PRO A 299 -27.43 -1.00 -12.28
C PRO A 299 -28.10 0.38 -12.19
N LYS A 300 -29.30 0.45 -11.61
CA LYS A 300 -30.01 1.71 -11.39
C LYS A 300 -29.30 2.61 -10.37
N ASP A 301 -28.75 2.01 -9.32
CA ASP A 301 -28.02 2.75 -8.27
C ASP A 301 -26.67 3.26 -8.78
N LEU A 302 -26.16 2.69 -9.87
CA LEU A 302 -24.90 3.06 -10.52
C LEU A 302 -25.07 4.07 -11.67
N GLN A 303 -26.29 4.48 -12.03
CA GLN A 303 -26.57 5.29 -13.22
C GLN A 303 -25.74 6.58 -13.29
N TYR A 304 -25.42 7.18 -12.14
CA TYR A 304 -24.70 8.45 -12.05
C TYR A 304 -23.27 8.31 -11.51
N VAL A 305 -22.75 7.08 -11.46
CA VAL A 305 -21.40 6.78 -10.99
C VAL A 305 -20.44 6.84 -12.18
N TYR A 306 -19.31 7.54 -12.01
CA TYR A 306 -18.21 7.47 -12.96
C TYR A 306 -17.63 6.05 -12.93
N ASN A 307 -17.69 5.36 -14.06
CA ASN A 307 -17.31 3.97 -14.14
C ASN A 307 -16.01 3.79 -14.94
N SER A 308 -14.89 3.63 -14.24
CA SER A 308 -13.57 3.46 -14.86
C SER A 308 -13.42 2.14 -15.65
N PHE A 309 -14.34 1.18 -15.45
CA PHE A 309 -14.40 -0.09 -16.18
C PHE A 309 -15.30 -0.02 -17.42
N GLY A 310 -16.04 1.08 -17.57
CA GLY A 310 -17.07 1.23 -18.58
C GLY A 310 -16.57 1.77 -19.92
N ASP A 311 -17.49 1.86 -20.87
CA ASP A 311 -17.24 2.49 -22.17
C ASP A 311 -17.03 4.01 -22.02
N LYS A 312 -15.96 4.53 -22.61
CA LYS A 312 -15.62 5.96 -22.58
C LYS A 312 -16.72 6.83 -23.20
N ASP A 313 -17.42 6.35 -24.22
CA ASP A 313 -18.51 7.12 -24.85
C ASP A 313 -19.69 7.25 -23.89
N VAL A 314 -19.99 6.21 -23.09
CA VAL A 314 -21.03 6.28 -22.05
C VAL A 314 -20.67 7.26 -20.94
N ILE A 315 -19.40 7.30 -20.53
CA ILE A 315 -18.91 8.28 -19.54
C ILE A 315 -19.03 9.70 -20.08
N ARG A 316 -18.72 9.92 -21.37
CA ARG A 316 -18.85 11.23 -22.03
C ARG A 316 -20.31 11.67 -22.06
N ASP A 317 -21.25 10.78 -22.41
CA ASP A 317 -22.68 11.08 -22.38
C ASP A 317 -23.15 11.44 -20.95
N LEU A 318 -22.70 10.68 -19.95
CA LEU A 318 -22.99 10.96 -18.54
C LEU A 318 -22.42 12.32 -18.08
N HIS A 319 -21.22 12.68 -18.53
CA HIS A 319 -20.63 13.99 -18.27
C HIS A 319 -21.52 15.12 -18.80
N VAL A 320 -22.01 14.97 -20.04
CA VAL A 320 -22.90 15.95 -20.67
C VAL A 320 -24.22 16.07 -19.89
N GLU A 321 -24.83 14.94 -19.52
CA GLU A 321 -26.06 14.90 -18.70
C GLU A 321 -25.86 15.61 -17.37
N LYS A 322 -24.77 15.29 -16.64
CA LYS A 322 -24.45 15.91 -15.35
C LYS A 322 -24.20 17.41 -15.46
N SER A 323 -23.51 17.83 -16.51
CA SER A 323 -23.23 19.25 -16.77
C SER A 323 -24.55 20.03 -16.96
N ASP A 324 -25.47 19.46 -17.75
CA ASP A 324 -26.78 20.06 -18.01
C ASP A 324 -27.68 20.10 -16.77
N GLU A 325 -27.67 19.04 -15.97
CA GLU A 325 -28.37 19.02 -14.68
C GLU A 325 -27.89 20.15 -13.76
N SER A 326 -26.57 20.28 -13.56
CA SER A 326 -25.97 21.33 -12.73
C SER A 326 -26.33 22.73 -13.25
N PHE A 327 -26.28 22.95 -14.57
CA PHE A 327 -26.68 24.23 -15.16
C PHE A 327 -28.17 24.54 -14.93
N GLU A 328 -29.05 23.58 -15.16
CA GLU A 328 -30.49 23.76 -14.99
C GLU A 328 -30.87 24.04 -13.52
N GLU A 329 -30.19 23.40 -12.57
CA GLU A 329 -30.37 23.66 -11.15
C GLU A 329 -29.91 25.07 -10.77
N ALA A 330 -28.71 25.47 -11.21
CA ALA A 330 -28.18 26.82 -11.00
C ALA A 330 -29.11 27.89 -11.61
N LEU A 331 -29.63 27.64 -12.81
CA LEU A 331 -30.56 28.53 -13.51
C LEU A 331 -31.88 28.68 -12.76
N LYS A 332 -32.51 27.57 -12.33
CA LYS A 332 -33.74 27.61 -11.53
C LYS A 332 -33.56 28.42 -10.25
N GLN A 333 -32.44 28.22 -9.55
CA GLN A 333 -32.13 28.95 -8.33
C GLN A 333 -31.80 30.42 -8.61
N GLY A 334 -31.11 30.72 -9.72
CA GLY A 334 -30.80 32.07 -10.16
C GLY A 334 -32.05 32.89 -10.48
N ILE A 335 -33.03 32.29 -11.17
CA ILE A 335 -34.34 32.91 -11.42
C ILE A 335 -35.07 33.16 -10.09
N LYS A 336 -35.15 32.15 -9.22
CA LYS A 336 -35.83 32.25 -7.92
C LYS A 336 -35.25 33.34 -7.02
N THR A 337 -33.93 33.53 -7.06
CA THR A 337 -33.21 34.52 -6.22
C THR A 337 -32.94 35.84 -6.92
N SER A 338 -33.26 35.96 -8.22
CA SER A 338 -32.90 37.10 -9.07
C SER A 338 -31.42 37.46 -8.97
N SER A 339 -30.55 36.45 -8.97
CA SER A 339 -29.11 36.58 -8.75
C SER A 339 -28.34 35.65 -9.68
N ASN A 340 -27.18 36.09 -10.15
CA ASN A 340 -26.24 35.22 -10.88
C ASN A 340 -25.36 34.37 -9.95
N ARG A 341 -25.45 34.58 -8.63
CA ARG A 341 -24.63 33.90 -7.64
C ARG A 341 -24.71 32.37 -7.70
N PRO A 342 -25.88 31.73 -7.91
CA PRO A 342 -25.97 30.28 -7.98
C PRO A 342 -25.08 29.64 -9.04
N PHE A 343 -24.88 30.29 -10.20
CA PHE A 343 -23.95 29.82 -11.22
C PHE A 343 -22.48 29.88 -10.76
N LEU A 344 -22.10 30.94 -10.05
CA LEU A 344 -20.74 31.12 -9.54
C LEU A 344 -20.45 30.15 -8.38
N ASP A 345 -21.43 29.90 -7.52
CA ASP A 345 -21.32 28.90 -6.44
C ASP A 345 -21.14 27.49 -7.02
N GLU A 346 -21.93 27.12 -8.03
CA GLU A 346 -21.80 25.82 -8.68
C GLU A 346 -20.44 25.69 -9.41
N ALA A 347 -20.01 26.72 -10.14
CA ALA A 347 -18.69 26.73 -10.78
C ALA A 347 -17.53 26.59 -9.78
N LEU A 348 -17.66 27.22 -8.60
CA LEU A 348 -16.69 27.09 -7.50
C LEU A 348 -16.63 25.64 -7.02
N ILE A 349 -17.78 25.02 -6.73
CA ILE A 349 -17.87 23.62 -6.28
C ILE A 349 -17.23 22.69 -7.32
N GLN A 350 -17.52 22.90 -8.60
CA GLN A 350 -16.96 22.10 -9.69
C GLN A 350 -15.44 22.28 -9.80
N ASN A 351 -14.93 23.51 -9.68
CA ASN A 351 -13.48 23.76 -9.71
C ASN A 351 -12.77 23.13 -8.50
N GLU A 352 -13.33 23.25 -7.29
CA GLU A 352 -12.78 22.58 -6.10
C GLU A 352 -12.73 21.06 -6.28
N ARG A 353 -13.80 20.46 -6.79
CA ARG A 353 -13.86 19.02 -7.12
C ARG A 353 -12.83 18.62 -8.18
N LEU A 354 -12.70 19.40 -9.25
CA LEU A 354 -11.70 19.13 -10.30
C LEU A 354 -10.26 19.23 -9.77
N SER A 355 -9.98 20.13 -8.81
CA SER A 355 -8.66 20.20 -8.16
C SER A 355 -8.29 18.93 -7.37
N GLN A 356 -9.28 18.07 -7.09
CA GLN A 356 -9.12 16.76 -6.48
C GLN A 356 -9.17 15.63 -7.53
N GLY A 357 -9.27 15.95 -8.83
CA GLY A 357 -9.36 15.00 -9.93
C GLY A 357 -10.79 14.64 -10.34
N LYS A 358 -11.84 15.23 -9.75
CA LYS A 358 -13.23 14.89 -10.09
C LYS A 358 -13.73 15.73 -11.27
N ALA A 359 -13.62 15.18 -12.48
CA ALA A 359 -13.99 15.84 -13.74
C ALA A 359 -15.45 15.65 -14.19
N LEU A 360 -16.13 14.60 -13.74
CA LEU A 360 -17.49 14.29 -14.22
C LEU A 360 -18.46 15.45 -13.93
N GLY A 361 -19.19 15.90 -14.96
CA GLY A 361 -20.13 17.04 -14.87
C GLY A 361 -19.49 18.44 -14.76
N TRP A 362 -18.16 18.56 -14.92
CA TRP A 362 -17.50 19.86 -14.87
C TRP A 362 -17.87 20.70 -16.09
N THR A 363 -18.43 21.88 -15.85
CA THR A 363 -18.79 22.89 -16.86
C THR A 363 -18.65 24.30 -16.28
N ALA A 364 -17.65 24.47 -15.40
CA ALA A 364 -17.47 25.69 -14.62
C ALA A 364 -17.24 26.92 -15.51
N THR A 365 -16.59 26.75 -16.67
CA THR A 365 -16.37 27.83 -17.63
C THR A 365 -17.69 28.33 -18.21
N ALA A 366 -18.55 27.41 -18.65
CA ALA A 366 -19.87 27.75 -19.17
C ALA A 366 -20.78 28.35 -18.10
N LEU A 367 -20.72 27.86 -16.85
CA LEU A 367 -21.44 28.44 -15.71
C LEU A 367 -20.99 29.88 -15.41
N GLN A 368 -19.68 30.14 -15.38
CA GLN A 368 -19.15 31.50 -15.15
C GLN A 368 -19.54 32.47 -16.27
N ALA A 369 -19.54 32.01 -17.53
CA ALA A 369 -20.01 32.80 -18.67
C ALA A 369 -21.52 33.10 -18.56
N SER A 370 -22.31 32.08 -18.25
CA SER A 370 -23.75 32.18 -18.00
C SER A 370 -24.08 33.16 -16.88
N ALA A 371 -23.29 33.16 -15.79
CA ALA A 371 -23.43 34.10 -14.69
C ALA A 371 -23.29 35.56 -15.14
N LYS A 372 -22.33 35.84 -16.04
CA LYS A 372 -22.12 37.19 -16.61
C LYS A 372 -23.27 37.59 -17.53
N ALA A 373 -23.73 36.67 -18.38
CA ALA A 373 -24.85 36.91 -19.29
C ALA A 373 -26.18 37.15 -18.52
N PHE A 374 -26.44 36.35 -17.50
CA PHE A 374 -27.61 36.46 -16.63
C PHE A 374 -27.68 37.82 -15.92
N ASP A 375 -26.59 38.24 -15.26
CA ASP A 375 -26.51 39.52 -14.56
C ASP A 375 -26.64 40.72 -15.51
N LYS A 376 -26.01 40.65 -16.70
CA LYS A 376 -26.16 41.68 -17.73
C LYS A 376 -27.59 41.80 -18.23
N ALA A 377 -28.29 40.67 -18.43
CA ALA A 377 -29.68 40.66 -18.85
C ALA A 377 -30.61 41.20 -17.77
N LEU A 378 -30.40 40.82 -16.50
CA LEU A 378 -31.11 41.37 -15.34
C LEU A 378 -30.99 42.90 -15.29
N LYS A 379 -29.76 43.43 -15.36
CA LYS A 379 -29.49 44.87 -15.31
C LYS A 379 -30.07 45.65 -16.48
N SER A 380 -30.23 45.00 -17.63
CA SER A 380 -30.76 45.62 -18.86
C SER A 380 -32.25 45.39 -19.09
N GLY A 381 -32.95 44.72 -18.17
CA GLY A 381 -34.39 44.41 -18.29
C GLY A 381 -34.72 43.40 -19.39
N ARG A 382 -33.74 42.60 -19.84
CA ARG A 382 -33.92 41.50 -20.80
C ARG A 382 -34.20 40.20 -20.06
N THR A 383 -34.66 39.18 -20.77
CA THR A 383 -34.92 37.82 -20.25
C THR A 383 -33.62 37.13 -19.78
N PRO A 384 -33.35 37.04 -18.46
CA PRO A 384 -32.07 36.52 -17.96
C PRO A 384 -31.89 35.04 -18.24
N GLU A 385 -32.99 34.28 -18.22
CA GLU A 385 -33.01 32.86 -18.54
C GLU A 385 -32.50 32.57 -19.96
N GLN A 386 -33.05 33.26 -20.95
CA GLN A 386 -32.65 33.06 -22.36
C GLN A 386 -31.20 33.49 -22.59
N ALA A 387 -30.75 34.56 -21.94
CA ALA A 387 -29.37 35.02 -22.04
C ALA A 387 -28.39 34.00 -21.45
N ALA A 388 -28.69 33.42 -20.29
CA ALA A 388 -27.84 32.40 -19.66
C ALA A 388 -27.79 31.12 -20.50
N ARG A 389 -28.93 30.61 -20.98
CA ARG A 389 -29.00 29.39 -21.82
C ARG A 389 -28.19 29.53 -23.10
N LEU A 390 -28.31 30.68 -23.78
CA LEU A 390 -27.58 30.92 -25.03
C LEU A 390 -26.07 30.95 -24.81
N GLU A 391 -25.61 31.57 -23.71
CA GLU A 391 -24.19 31.62 -23.37
C GLU A 391 -23.66 30.25 -22.95
N TYR A 392 -24.43 29.49 -22.16
CA TYR A 392 -24.09 28.14 -21.73
C TYR A 392 -23.84 27.22 -22.92
N GLU A 393 -24.80 27.09 -23.83
CA GLU A 393 -24.68 26.26 -25.02
C GLU A 393 -23.50 26.68 -25.91
N GLY A 394 -23.27 27.99 -26.03
CA GLY A 394 -22.14 28.53 -26.79
C GLY A 394 -20.80 28.08 -26.23
N VAL A 395 -20.59 28.20 -24.91
CA VAL A 395 -19.32 27.88 -24.27
C VAL A 395 -19.13 26.37 -24.08
N LYS A 396 -20.17 25.66 -23.63
CA LYS A 396 -20.16 24.20 -23.45
C LYS A 396 -19.76 23.46 -24.73
N SER A 397 -20.19 23.95 -25.89
CA SER A 397 -19.82 23.35 -27.19
C SER A 397 -18.33 23.38 -27.51
N HIS A 398 -17.51 24.07 -26.71
CA HIS A 398 -16.06 24.15 -26.83
C HIS A 398 -15.33 23.49 -25.64
N GLU A 399 -16.06 22.86 -24.72
CA GLU A 399 -15.48 22.04 -23.65
C GLU A 399 -15.13 20.65 -24.22
N ASP A 400 -13.85 20.29 -24.14
CA ASP A 400 -13.36 18.98 -24.60
C ASP A 400 -13.21 18.03 -23.41
N TRP A 401 -14.02 16.96 -23.42
CA TRP A 401 -13.99 15.92 -22.39
C TRP A 401 -12.63 15.26 -22.28
N ASP A 402 -11.95 15.00 -23.39
CA ASP A 402 -10.70 14.23 -23.37
C ASP A 402 -9.57 15.03 -22.68
N THR A 403 -9.51 16.33 -22.96
CA THR A 403 -8.59 17.26 -22.28
C THR A 403 -8.88 17.34 -20.77
N LEU A 404 -10.16 17.39 -20.38
CA LEU A 404 -10.58 17.45 -18.99
C LEU A 404 -10.28 16.13 -18.24
N GLU A 405 -10.56 14.99 -18.87
CA GLU A 405 -10.25 13.66 -18.36
C GLU A 405 -8.74 13.52 -18.13
N GLN A 406 -7.92 13.96 -19.09
CA GLN A 406 -6.46 13.89 -18.94
C GLN A 406 -5.96 14.73 -17.76
N LEU A 407 -6.44 15.97 -17.59
CA LEU A 407 -6.08 16.78 -16.43
C LEU A 407 -6.49 16.12 -15.11
N SER A 408 -7.69 15.52 -15.08
CA SER A 408 -8.16 14.75 -13.92
C SER A 408 -7.21 13.61 -13.58
N LEU A 409 -6.81 12.81 -14.57
CA LEU A 409 -5.88 11.69 -14.39
C LEU A 409 -4.50 12.17 -13.92
N ASP A 410 -3.99 13.29 -14.44
CA ASP A 410 -2.70 13.83 -14.01
C ASP A 410 -2.75 14.33 -12.55
N ILE A 411 -3.85 14.96 -12.15
CA ILE A 411 -4.10 15.35 -10.75
C ILE A 411 -4.16 14.12 -9.85
N LEU A 412 -4.86 13.06 -10.26
CA LEU A 412 -4.94 11.81 -9.50
C LEU A 412 -3.55 11.15 -9.36
N ALA A 413 -2.76 11.13 -10.42
CA ALA A 413 -1.39 10.60 -10.38
C ALA A 413 -0.51 11.38 -9.38
N ALA A 414 -0.60 12.71 -9.37
CA ALA A 414 0.12 13.53 -8.39
C ALA A 414 -0.33 13.22 -6.95
N ARG A 415 -1.64 13.06 -6.71
CA ARG A 415 -2.19 12.68 -5.40
C ARG A 415 -1.73 11.29 -4.97
N GLN A 416 -1.69 10.33 -5.89
CA GLN A 416 -1.19 8.97 -5.66
C GLN A 416 0.29 8.96 -5.23
N ASP A 417 1.11 9.87 -5.79
CA ASP A 417 2.49 10.07 -5.39
C ASP A 417 2.65 10.91 -4.09
N GLY A 418 1.54 11.22 -3.41
CA GLY A 418 1.53 11.91 -2.11
C GLY A 418 1.50 13.44 -2.19
N ALA A 419 1.32 14.04 -3.38
CA ALA A 419 1.18 15.48 -3.50
C ALA A 419 -0.20 15.95 -2.99
N THR A 420 -0.22 17.10 -2.32
CA THR A 420 -1.46 17.79 -2.00
C THR A 420 -1.87 18.68 -3.18
N THR A 421 -3.07 18.48 -3.71
CA THR A 421 -3.59 19.27 -4.83
C THR A 421 -4.67 20.24 -4.38
N THR A 422 -4.50 21.50 -4.77
CA THR A 422 -5.39 22.65 -4.59
C THR A 422 -5.53 23.39 -5.93
N LEU A 423 -6.54 24.25 -6.08
CA LEU A 423 -6.69 25.10 -7.27
C LEU A 423 -5.39 25.84 -7.64
N GLN A 424 -4.73 26.42 -6.64
CA GLN A 424 -3.49 27.15 -6.84
C GLN A 424 -2.34 26.24 -7.29
N SER A 425 -2.14 25.10 -6.61
CA SER A 425 -1.07 24.18 -7.01
C SER A 425 -1.27 23.58 -8.41
N VAL A 426 -2.53 23.34 -8.82
CA VAL A 426 -2.85 22.84 -10.17
C VAL A 426 -2.54 23.94 -11.20
N MET A 427 -2.94 25.19 -10.93
CA MET A 427 -2.57 26.30 -11.81
C MET A 427 -1.06 26.46 -11.96
N GLU A 428 -0.32 26.44 -10.86
CA GLU A 428 1.14 26.57 -10.87
C GLU A 428 1.82 25.40 -11.60
N HIS A 429 1.31 24.18 -11.45
CA HIS A 429 1.92 22.99 -12.06
C HIS A 429 1.67 22.90 -13.57
N TYR A 430 0.54 23.44 -14.04
CA TYR A 430 0.10 23.28 -15.42
C TYR A 430 0.00 24.61 -16.21
N GLU A 431 0.55 25.71 -15.70
CA GLU A 431 0.43 27.05 -16.31
C GLU A 431 0.91 27.13 -17.76
N ASP A 432 1.94 26.34 -18.10
CA ASP A 432 2.55 26.31 -19.43
C ASP A 432 1.81 25.37 -20.41
N ASN A 433 0.82 24.60 -19.94
CA ASN A 433 0.05 23.70 -20.79
C ASN A 433 -1.10 24.45 -21.49
N GLU A 434 -0.95 24.69 -22.80
CA GLU A 434 -1.93 25.44 -23.60
C GLU A 434 -3.30 24.74 -23.68
N ASP A 435 -3.34 23.42 -23.59
CA ASP A 435 -4.56 22.62 -23.68
C ASP A 435 -5.47 22.86 -22.46
N TYR A 436 -4.87 23.13 -21.30
CA TYR A 436 -5.60 23.38 -20.05
C TYR A 436 -5.98 24.85 -19.82
N ARG A 437 -5.60 25.75 -20.74
CA ARG A 437 -5.77 27.21 -20.56
C ARG A 437 -7.19 27.63 -20.16
N ASN A 438 -8.22 27.06 -20.78
CA ASN A 438 -9.61 27.41 -20.49
C ASN A 438 -10.01 26.98 -19.06
N ILE A 439 -9.57 25.79 -18.63
CA ILE A 439 -9.81 25.26 -17.28
C ILE A 439 -9.08 26.12 -16.25
N LEU A 440 -7.80 26.43 -16.48
CA LEU A 440 -7.01 27.25 -15.57
C LEU A 440 -7.54 28.69 -15.46
N GLN A 441 -8.10 29.25 -16.55
CA GLN A 441 -8.77 30.54 -16.50
C GLN A 441 -10.05 30.51 -15.66
N SER A 442 -10.78 29.38 -15.66
CA SER A 442 -11.92 29.17 -14.76
C SER A 442 -11.46 29.14 -13.30
N PHE A 443 -10.34 28.48 -12.99
CA PHE A 443 -9.75 28.46 -11.65
C PHE A 443 -9.32 29.86 -11.20
N GLU A 444 -8.68 30.62 -12.08
CA GLU A 444 -8.28 32.01 -11.80
C GLU A 444 -9.49 32.89 -11.46
N GLN A 445 -10.61 32.70 -12.16
CA GLN A 445 -11.86 33.41 -11.86
C GLN A 445 -12.42 33.02 -10.50
N THR A 446 -12.39 31.74 -10.13
CA THR A 446 -12.81 31.28 -8.79
C THR A 446 -11.92 31.85 -7.69
N LEU A 447 -10.60 31.88 -7.87
CA LEU A 447 -9.66 32.46 -6.90
C LEU A 447 -9.89 33.97 -6.68
N LYS A 448 -10.35 34.68 -7.71
CA LYS A 448 -10.71 36.09 -7.64
C LYS A 448 -12.10 36.34 -7.03
N ASP A 449 -12.91 35.30 -6.81
CA ASP A 449 -14.24 35.44 -6.22
C ASP A 449 -14.12 35.78 -4.71
N PRO A 450 -14.66 36.93 -4.24
CA PRO A 450 -14.64 37.30 -2.83
C PRO A 450 -15.32 36.29 -1.90
N ALA A 451 -16.25 35.47 -2.40
CA ALA A 451 -16.88 34.42 -1.60
C ALA A 451 -15.94 33.23 -1.37
N TYR A 452 -15.12 32.87 -2.36
CA TYR A 452 -14.08 31.84 -2.22
C TYR A 452 -12.94 32.32 -1.33
N ALA A 453 -12.53 33.59 -1.45
CA ALA A 453 -11.53 34.16 -0.56
C ALA A 453 -11.96 34.10 0.93
N LYS A 454 -13.28 34.16 1.20
CA LYS A 454 -13.82 34.00 2.55
C LYS A 454 -13.75 32.56 3.05
N THR A 455 -13.96 31.55 2.20
CA THR A 455 -13.85 30.14 2.61
C THR A 455 -12.41 29.76 2.93
N LEU A 456 -11.43 30.31 2.20
CA LEU A 456 -10.00 30.15 2.53
C LEU A 456 -9.58 30.84 3.84
N SER A 457 -10.25 31.93 4.22
CA SER A 457 -9.95 32.67 5.46
C SER A 457 -10.54 32.04 6.73
N ILE A 458 -11.35 30.99 6.59
CA ILE A 458 -11.81 30.16 7.70
C ILE A 458 -10.77 29.04 7.84
N ASP A 459 -9.76 29.25 8.69
CA ASP A 459 -8.77 28.24 9.06
C ASP A 459 -9.47 26.90 9.38
N PRO A 460 -9.16 25.79 8.68
CA PRO A 460 -9.36 24.47 9.22
C PRO A 460 -8.20 24.18 10.17
N ALA A 461 -8.05 25.00 11.22
CA ALA A 461 -7.27 24.54 12.36
C ALA A 461 -7.99 23.29 12.86
N PRO A 462 -7.32 22.13 13.02
CA PRO A 462 -7.93 21.02 13.72
C PRO A 462 -8.45 21.58 15.04
N GLN A 463 -9.76 21.45 15.29
CA GLN A 463 -10.28 21.65 16.62
C GLN A 463 -9.53 20.65 17.49
N ALA A 464 -8.47 21.12 18.16
CA ALA A 464 -7.89 20.41 19.28
C ALA A 464 -9.09 20.03 20.16
N PRO A 465 -9.21 18.76 20.59
CA PRO A 465 -10.33 18.33 21.40
C PRO A 465 -10.49 19.34 22.52
N ALA A 466 -11.69 19.92 22.63
CA ALA A 466 -12.00 20.95 23.58
C ALA A 466 -11.39 20.52 24.93
N ALA A 467 -10.47 21.34 25.44
CA ALA A 467 -9.84 21.06 26.72
C ALA A 467 -10.96 20.76 27.70
N ALA A 468 -10.95 19.54 28.25
CA ALA A 468 -11.91 19.12 29.26
C ALA A 468 -11.98 20.23 30.32
N PRO A 469 -13.18 20.59 30.82
CA PRO A 469 -13.32 21.65 31.80
C PRO A 469 -12.31 21.40 32.93
N GLN A 470 -11.38 22.35 33.10
CA GLN A 470 -10.39 22.32 34.17
C GLN A 470 -11.16 22.38 35.49
N GLY A 471 -11.47 21.20 36.04
CA GLY A 471 -11.74 21.05 37.44
C GLY A 471 -10.50 21.50 38.23
N PRO A 472 -10.67 22.08 39.42
CA PRO A 472 -9.54 22.52 40.22
C PRO A 472 -8.59 21.34 40.47
N ALA A 473 -7.31 21.57 40.18
CA ALA A 473 -6.25 20.59 40.33
C ALA A 473 -6.26 19.97 41.73
N PRO A 474 -6.09 18.64 41.87
CA PRO A 474 -5.87 18.02 43.18
C PRO A 474 -4.60 18.61 43.79
N GLN A 475 -4.72 19.20 44.98
CA GLN A 475 -3.57 19.62 45.77
C GLN A 475 -2.72 18.39 46.08
N ALA A 476 -1.46 18.43 45.69
CA ALA A 476 -0.46 17.45 46.10
C ALA A 476 -0.35 17.42 47.64
N PRO A 477 -0.17 16.24 48.26
CA PRO A 477 0.03 16.17 49.70
C PRO A 477 1.30 16.93 50.10
N GLN A 478 1.16 17.89 51.02
CA GLN A 478 2.29 18.56 51.64
C GLN A 478 3.13 17.53 52.39
N GLN A 479 4.37 17.34 51.94
CA GLN A 479 5.38 16.59 52.69
C GLN A 479 5.84 17.42 53.89
N GLU A 480 5.54 16.95 55.10
CA GLU A 480 6.16 17.43 56.33
C GLU A 480 7.65 17.12 56.33
N LEU A 481 8.45 18.15 56.61
CA LEU A 481 9.89 18.08 56.81
C LEU A 481 10.22 17.38 58.14
N GLY A 482 10.79 16.17 58.07
CA GLY A 482 11.50 15.50 59.16
C GLY A 482 13.03 15.57 58.98
N PRO A 483 13.84 15.47 60.06
CA PRO A 483 15.17 16.09 60.13
C PRO A 483 16.31 15.31 59.47
N LYS A 484 17.31 16.08 59.00
CA LYS A 484 18.62 15.65 58.47
C LYS A 484 19.40 14.79 59.47
N VAL A 485 19.97 13.67 59.01
CA VAL A 485 21.17 13.07 59.62
C VAL A 485 22.17 12.57 58.54
N ALA A 486 23.41 13.02 58.76
CA ALA A 486 24.76 12.70 58.29
C ALA A 486 25.05 11.65 57.19
N ALA A 487 26.10 11.99 56.43
CA ALA A 487 26.76 11.17 55.42
C ALA A 487 27.88 10.25 55.97
N ALA A 488 28.28 9.31 55.09
CA ALA A 488 29.54 8.54 54.99
C ALA A 488 29.49 7.05 55.42
N PRO A 489 30.37 6.15 54.92
CA PRO A 489 31.21 6.16 53.70
C PRO A 489 31.18 4.82 52.91
N ALA A 490 31.99 4.74 51.85
CA ALA A 490 32.16 3.61 50.93
C ALA A 490 33.25 2.57 51.32
N ALA A 491 33.09 1.36 50.75
CA ALA A 491 34.05 0.28 50.43
C ALA A 491 34.49 -0.69 51.58
N PRO A 492 35.08 -1.91 51.33
CA PRO A 492 35.50 -2.57 50.07
C PRO A 492 35.30 -4.14 49.93
N GLY A 493 35.45 -4.62 48.68
CA GLY A 493 35.95 -5.90 48.08
C GLY A 493 36.09 -7.32 48.72
N MET A 494 36.34 -8.28 47.79
CA MET A 494 36.75 -9.72 47.85
C MET A 494 35.66 -10.76 48.20
N GLY A 495 35.56 -11.98 47.64
CA GLY A 495 36.36 -12.83 46.73
C GLY A 495 35.96 -14.32 46.92
N GLY A 496 36.27 -15.22 45.97
CA GLY A 496 36.23 -16.70 46.11
C GLY A 496 35.01 -17.39 45.47
N MET A 497 35.07 -18.20 44.40
CA MET A 497 35.83 -19.43 44.07
C MET A 497 35.21 -20.74 44.61
N GLY A 498 34.80 -21.64 43.69
CA GLY A 498 34.98 -23.10 43.83
C GLY A 498 33.76 -24.03 43.94
N GLY A 499 33.71 -25.07 43.09
CA GLY A 499 33.08 -26.39 43.36
C GLY A 499 31.99 -26.84 42.37
N MET A 500 32.29 -27.53 41.26
CA MET A 500 32.46 -29.00 41.08
C MET A 500 31.21 -29.89 41.29
N GLY A 501 30.90 -30.69 40.25
CA GLY A 501 30.02 -31.88 40.24
C GLY A 501 29.08 -31.84 39.02
N GLY A 502 29.23 -32.57 37.92
CA GLY A 502 29.89 -33.86 37.68
C GLY A 502 28.86 -34.99 37.72
N SER A 503 28.22 -35.32 36.58
CA SER A 503 27.66 -36.65 36.23
C SER A 503 27.00 -36.62 34.83
N ALA A 504 27.61 -37.33 33.87
CA ALA A 504 27.00 -37.79 32.61
C ALA A 504 26.62 -39.30 32.76
N PRO A 505 26.29 -40.03 31.69
CA PRO A 505 25.13 -39.94 30.80
C PRO A 505 24.29 -41.24 30.85
N LEU A 506 23.05 -41.24 30.35
CA LEU A 506 22.33 -42.47 30.04
C LEU A 506 22.27 -42.71 28.54
N ARG A 507 22.73 -43.90 28.18
CA ARG A 507 22.96 -44.44 26.84
C ARG A 507 21.78 -45.33 26.45
N ALA A 508 21.34 -45.16 25.20
CA ALA A 508 20.74 -46.13 24.27
C ALA A 508 19.92 -47.33 24.81
N THR A 509 18.70 -47.46 24.28
CA THR A 509 18.04 -48.74 24.02
C THR A 509 17.24 -48.71 22.69
N LYS A 510 17.80 -49.34 21.65
CA LYS A 510 17.09 -50.27 20.73
C LYS A 510 17.47 -51.69 21.23
N PRO A 511 16.74 -52.81 20.96
CA PRO A 511 16.12 -53.17 19.68
C PRO A 511 14.79 -53.98 19.80
N LEU A 512 14.02 -54.18 18.72
CA LEU A 512 13.71 -55.46 18.01
C LEU A 512 12.24 -55.31 17.53
N GLY A 513 11.75 -55.80 16.39
CA GLY A 513 12.31 -56.68 15.37
C GLY A 513 11.36 -56.73 14.17
N GLN A 514 11.86 -57.30 13.08
CA GLN A 514 11.12 -57.67 11.89
C GLN A 514 10.06 -58.74 12.20
N ASN A 515 8.93 -58.66 11.52
CA ASN A 515 8.31 -59.84 10.94
C ASN A 515 7.56 -59.44 9.67
N ASP A 516 7.97 -60.08 8.58
CA ASP A 516 7.27 -60.14 7.31
C ASP A 516 5.90 -60.82 7.50
N GLN A 517 4.88 -60.31 6.82
CA GLN A 517 4.03 -61.20 6.01
C GLN A 517 3.37 -60.40 4.88
N ALA A 518 3.60 -60.93 3.68
CA ALA A 518 3.05 -60.50 2.42
C ALA A 518 1.57 -60.85 2.34
N GLU A 519 0.79 -59.98 1.70
CA GLU A 519 -0.35 -60.42 0.89
C GLU A 519 -0.49 -59.54 -0.36
N SER A 520 -0.63 -60.27 -1.46
CA SER A 520 -0.74 -59.96 -2.88
C SER A 520 -1.72 -58.85 -3.31
N LEU A 521 -1.25 -58.01 -4.27
CA LEU A 521 -1.77 -57.71 -5.64
C LEU A 521 -3.28 -57.91 -5.95
N PRO A 522 -3.90 -57.22 -6.95
CA PRO A 522 -3.25 -56.66 -8.15
C PRO A 522 -3.73 -55.29 -8.67
N GLU A 523 -2.88 -54.74 -9.55
CA GLU A 523 -3.19 -53.75 -10.58
C GLU A 523 -4.30 -54.25 -11.52
N GLN A 524 -5.24 -53.35 -11.89
CA GLN A 524 -6.07 -53.51 -13.08
C GLN A 524 -5.85 -52.35 -14.04
N LYS A 525 -5.36 -52.73 -15.23
CA LYS A 525 -5.39 -51.97 -16.47
C LYS A 525 -6.84 -51.77 -16.93
N THR A 526 -7.13 -50.60 -17.49
CA THR A 526 -8.25 -50.42 -18.42
C THR A 526 -7.80 -49.55 -19.59
N GLN A 527 -7.78 -50.16 -20.76
CA GLN A 527 -7.70 -49.58 -22.11
C GLN A 527 -8.75 -50.39 -22.89
N GLU A 528 -9.86 -49.80 -23.26
CA GLU A 528 -10.33 -49.46 -24.62
C GLU A 528 -11.87 -49.34 -24.45
N GLU A 529 -12.64 -48.51 -25.14
CA GLU A 529 -12.76 -48.42 -26.59
C GLU A 529 -13.64 -47.20 -26.90
N ALA A 530 -13.27 -46.45 -27.94
CA ALA A 530 -14.09 -45.41 -28.56
C ALA A 530 -14.58 -45.96 -29.89
N ASP A 531 -15.90 -46.00 -30.09
CA ASP A 531 -16.56 -46.05 -31.39
C ASP A 531 -18.02 -45.61 -31.20
N SER A 532 -18.31 -44.35 -31.56
CA SER A 532 -19.59 -43.82 -32.09
C SER A 532 -19.57 -42.29 -32.14
#